data_AF-W7B9B9-F1
#
_entry.id   AF-W7B9B9-F1
#
_cell.length_a   1.000
_cell.length_b   1.000
_cell.length_c   1.000
_cell.angle_alpha   90.00
_cell.angle_beta   90.00
_cell.angle_gamma   90.00
#
_symmetry.space_group_name_H-M   'P 1'
#
loop_
_entity.id
_entity.type
_entity.pdbx_description
1 polymer ?
#
loop_
_entity_poly.entity_id
_entity_poly.type
_entity_poly.pdbx_seq_one_letter_code
_entity_poly.pdbx_strand_id
1 'polypeptide(L)'
;MQADIITTFLAGLEFQYKANSVTGGNLKIAVEQESISNWIDDQGIPHYYVFVPNAIPWQDAYNEAKKLHYRGLTGYLATINSLSEHDFIFNSIAKEPGLLGGTRLVHMNGRKILDEASIPSTHFSKEVTMLNPAQKDWKDINQWYWATGPEAGTIFYNTKTYDPVKGPVKGSYSNFTTGEPNNGHGVENILQFAQNGTKFWNDLPDSLGYWASNHGYYVEFSQYGNQKEVDNSKSDHVEPLPANVKVQYVDDKGKLLNFSNGSANPKLITGDVNAVYDATTPAFKLMNIQAKTGPFYLNAANLPKNGKGTITNQEQTVTYKYLPDLSNIVAKDSTIYVGETWNPKDNFISAKDRTGKNMSYNQSMVKGTVNTAKAGTYKVTYQNGPASKSITVTVLTGTLKFVNVPEIMGFTNQKISNKMTESNRTEVGWKMQVEDTRPNKTKWRVTAQLVAPFTNTSGDKLPNSLVFRKPGQADQLIGATKQVDVYDGTSSQNQRNYEVGWSSKSGPLLKITPGKAKADSYTGEIRWTLVNAPV
;
A
#
# COMPACT_ATOMS: atom_id res chain seq x y z
N MET A 1 27.94 52.50 6.68
CA MET A 1 27.88 51.82 8.00
C MET A 1 29.21 51.14 8.24
N GLN A 2 29.79 51.27 9.44
CA GLN A 2 30.97 50.46 9.83
C GLN A 2 30.58 48.98 9.80
N ALA A 3 31.47 48.11 9.32
CA ALA A 3 31.23 46.67 9.18
C ALA A 3 30.73 46.03 10.50
N ASP A 4 31.19 46.52 11.64
CA ASP A 4 30.78 46.04 12.97
C ASP A 4 29.29 46.25 13.28
N ILE A 5 28.68 47.32 12.75
CA ILE A 5 27.24 47.59 12.95
C ILE A 5 26.40 46.58 12.17
N ILE A 6 26.82 46.24 10.94
CA ILE A 6 26.12 45.29 10.08
C ILE A 6 26.22 43.88 10.67
N THR A 7 27.41 43.46 11.10
CA THR A 7 27.60 42.15 11.75
C THR A 7 26.78 42.03 13.03
N THR A 8 26.72 43.08 13.86
CA THR A 8 25.90 43.10 15.07
C THR A 8 24.40 43.00 14.76
N PHE A 9 23.94 43.70 13.72
CA PHE A 9 22.56 43.62 13.26
C PHE A 9 22.22 42.21 12.76
N LEU A 10 23.06 41.63 11.90
CA LEU A 10 22.86 40.29 11.35
C LEU A 10 22.84 39.21 12.44
N ALA A 11 23.73 39.32 13.43
CA ALA A 11 23.77 38.40 14.57
C ALA A 11 22.52 38.50 15.48
N GLY A 12 21.80 39.62 15.43
CA GLY A 12 20.55 39.83 16.18
C GLY A 12 19.28 39.41 15.44
N LEU A 13 19.38 38.94 14.20
CA LEU A 13 18.20 38.48 13.45
C LEU A 13 17.77 37.09 13.92
N GLU A 14 16.53 36.99 14.41
CA GLU A 14 15.90 35.73 14.75
C GLU A 14 14.96 35.29 13.62
N PHE A 15 15.15 34.06 13.14
CA PHE A 15 14.29 33.45 12.13
C PHE A 15 13.48 32.32 12.75
N GLN A 16 12.17 32.34 12.51
CA GLN A 16 11.28 31.24 12.89
C GLN A 16 10.86 30.49 11.64
N TYR A 17 11.01 29.16 11.68
CA TYR A 17 10.55 28.27 10.63
C TYR A 17 9.35 27.45 11.12
N LYS A 18 8.49 27.04 10.19
CA LYS A 18 7.33 26.21 10.54
C LYS A 18 7.81 24.79 10.86
N ALA A 19 7.30 24.21 11.94
CA ALA A 19 7.59 22.82 12.28
C ALA A 19 7.20 21.87 11.12
N ASN A 20 8.06 20.89 10.84
CA ASN A 20 7.92 19.89 9.77
C ASN A 20 8.09 20.39 8.32
N SER A 21 8.50 21.64 8.08
CA SER A 21 8.75 22.16 6.72
C SER A 21 10.21 22.19 6.30
N VAL A 22 11.13 21.66 7.10
CA VAL A 22 12.59 21.83 6.88
C VAL A 22 13.26 20.50 6.52
N THR A 23 14.12 20.56 5.51
CA THR A 23 14.83 19.43 4.87
C THR A 23 16.36 19.58 4.96
N GLY A 24 16.87 20.40 5.90
CA GLY A 24 18.30 20.71 6.05
C GLY A 24 18.80 21.89 5.20
N GLY A 25 20.12 22.08 5.18
CA GLY A 25 20.79 23.14 4.42
C GLY A 25 21.31 24.30 5.28
N ASN A 26 21.62 25.42 4.64
CA ASN A 26 22.12 26.63 5.29
C ASN A 26 21.29 27.85 4.84
N LEU A 27 20.96 28.73 5.77
CA LEU A 27 20.43 30.06 5.50
C LEU A 27 21.62 31.03 5.41
N LYS A 28 21.86 31.59 4.22
CA LYS A 28 22.89 32.63 4.01
C LYS A 28 22.21 34.00 3.91
N ILE A 29 22.70 34.96 4.66
CA ILE A 29 22.28 36.37 4.62
C ILE A 29 23.51 37.22 4.38
N ALA A 30 23.47 38.02 3.31
CA ALA A 30 24.51 38.97 2.94
C ALA A 30 23.94 40.39 2.95
N VAL A 31 24.74 41.36 3.39
CA VAL A 31 24.39 42.78 3.30
C VAL A 31 25.43 43.46 2.41
N GLU A 32 24.98 43.90 1.25
CA GLU A 32 25.83 44.54 0.24
C GLU A 32 25.59 46.05 0.19
N GLN A 33 26.64 46.81 -0.14
CA GLN A 33 26.53 48.26 -0.34
C GLN A 33 25.80 48.63 -1.63
N GLU A 34 25.86 47.75 -2.62
CA GLU A 34 25.29 47.94 -3.94
C GLU A 34 23.87 47.34 -3.99
N SER A 35 22.90 48.09 -4.52
CA SER A 35 21.52 47.63 -4.70
C SER A 35 21.41 46.70 -5.90
N ILE A 36 22.05 45.54 -5.81
CA ILE A 36 22.10 44.50 -6.84
C ILE A 36 21.29 43.31 -6.33
N SER A 37 20.35 42.82 -7.15
CA SER A 37 19.58 41.62 -6.79
C SER A 37 20.07 40.41 -7.56
N ASN A 38 19.94 39.24 -6.94
CA ASN A 38 20.39 37.95 -7.47
C ASN A 38 19.19 37.09 -7.92
N TRP A 39 19.34 36.45 -9.07
CA TRP A 39 18.48 35.40 -9.61
C TRP A 39 19.32 34.18 -9.96
N ILE A 40 18.82 32.98 -9.66
CA ILE A 40 19.52 31.73 -9.99
C ILE A 40 18.74 31.05 -11.11
N ASP A 41 19.41 30.76 -12.22
CA ASP A 41 18.81 30.08 -13.37
C ASP A 41 18.55 28.59 -13.11
N ASP A 42 17.92 27.91 -14.07
CA ASP A 42 17.58 26.48 -13.98
C ASP A 42 18.82 25.57 -13.92
N GLN A 43 19.99 26.09 -14.29
CA GLN A 43 21.30 25.44 -14.28
C GLN A 43 22.06 25.69 -12.98
N GLY A 44 21.53 26.53 -12.09
CA GLY A 44 22.16 26.89 -10.82
C GLY A 44 23.22 27.99 -10.95
N ILE A 45 23.27 28.72 -12.07
CA ILE A 45 24.17 29.83 -12.30
C ILE A 45 23.54 31.11 -11.71
N PRO A 46 24.27 31.87 -10.87
CA PRO A 46 23.83 33.17 -10.39
C PRO A 46 23.89 34.25 -11.49
N HIS A 47 22.84 35.06 -11.56
CA HIS A 47 22.72 36.25 -12.39
C HIS A 47 22.38 37.44 -11.49
N TYR A 48 23.09 38.54 -11.68
CA TYR A 48 22.96 39.73 -10.86
C TYR A 48 22.47 40.89 -11.72
N TYR A 49 21.44 41.61 -11.27
CA TYR A 49 20.86 42.69 -12.04
C TYR A 49 20.84 44.01 -11.27
N VAL A 50 21.04 45.10 -12.00
CA VAL A 50 20.89 46.47 -11.51
C VAL A 50 20.23 47.33 -12.59
N PHE A 51 19.33 48.22 -12.17
CA PHE A 51 18.83 49.29 -13.02
C PHE A 51 19.68 50.54 -12.82
N VAL A 52 20.24 51.07 -13.90
CA VAL A 52 20.97 52.33 -13.89
C VAL A 52 20.02 53.45 -14.35
N PRO A 53 19.58 54.37 -13.47
CA PRO A 53 18.63 55.43 -13.79
C PRO A 53 19.28 56.60 -14.54
N ASN A 54 19.96 56.28 -15.65
CA ASN A 54 20.65 57.24 -16.50
C ASN A 54 20.28 56.98 -17.96
N ALA A 55 19.35 57.75 -18.50
CA ALA A 55 18.91 57.61 -19.88
C ALA A 55 19.94 58.22 -20.84
N ILE A 56 20.71 57.34 -21.49
CA ILE A 56 21.74 57.64 -22.47
C ILE A 56 21.49 56.83 -23.77
N PRO A 57 22.09 57.22 -24.91
CA PRO A 57 22.00 56.44 -26.14
C PRO A 57 22.41 54.97 -25.93
N TRP A 58 21.81 54.05 -26.69
CA TRP A 58 21.99 52.61 -26.47
C TRP A 58 23.46 52.15 -26.56
N GLN A 59 24.23 52.75 -27.46
CA GLN A 59 25.66 52.47 -27.62
C GLN A 59 26.45 52.89 -26.37
N ASP A 60 26.09 54.03 -25.79
CA ASP A 60 26.70 54.51 -24.56
C ASP A 60 26.27 53.63 -23.39
N ALA A 61 25.00 53.22 -23.31
CA ALA A 61 24.51 52.27 -22.31
C ALA A 61 25.23 50.91 -22.41
N TYR A 62 25.45 50.41 -23.63
CA TYR A 62 26.24 49.20 -23.91
C TYR A 62 27.67 49.34 -23.36
N ASN A 63 28.33 50.44 -23.66
CA ASN A 63 29.71 50.70 -23.24
C ASN A 63 29.83 50.96 -21.73
N GLU A 64 28.89 51.69 -21.13
CA GLU A 64 28.86 51.95 -19.69
C GLU A 64 28.55 50.68 -18.90
N ALA A 65 27.66 49.82 -19.37
CA ALA A 65 27.40 48.52 -18.74
C ALA A 65 28.69 47.68 -18.63
N LYS A 66 29.52 47.67 -19.67
CA LYS A 66 30.81 46.96 -19.70
C LYS A 66 31.91 47.55 -18.84
N LYS A 67 31.71 48.75 -18.27
CA LYS A 67 32.61 49.35 -17.28
C LYS A 67 32.24 48.97 -15.85
N LEU A 68 31.03 48.46 -15.63
CA LEU A 68 30.59 48.02 -14.32
C LEU A 68 31.16 46.65 -14.02
N HIS A 69 31.53 46.44 -12.76
CA HIS A 69 32.00 45.15 -12.26
C HIS A 69 31.30 44.79 -10.97
N TYR A 70 30.85 43.54 -10.87
CA TYR A 70 30.28 42.99 -9.64
C TYR A 70 30.83 41.60 -9.41
N ARG A 71 31.38 41.33 -8.20
CA ARG A 71 31.96 40.01 -7.86
C ARG A 71 32.97 39.48 -8.88
N GLY A 72 33.78 40.38 -9.47
CA GLY A 72 34.75 40.03 -10.52
C GLY A 72 34.15 39.76 -11.91
N LEU A 73 32.83 39.88 -12.07
CA LEU A 73 32.10 39.77 -13.32
C LEU A 73 31.96 41.16 -13.97
N THR A 74 32.13 41.23 -15.28
CA THR A 74 31.92 42.42 -16.09
C THR A 74 30.45 42.52 -16.46
N GLY A 75 29.88 43.71 -16.29
CA GLY A 75 28.49 43.98 -16.63
C GLY A 75 28.25 44.01 -18.14
N TYR A 76 27.01 43.79 -18.53
CA TYR A 76 26.52 43.98 -19.89
C TYR A 76 25.05 44.36 -19.86
N LEU A 77 24.53 44.95 -20.94
CA LEU A 77 23.09 45.23 -21.02
C LEU A 77 22.30 43.93 -20.92
N ALA A 78 21.37 43.86 -19.96
CA ALA A 78 20.68 42.63 -19.61
C ALA A 78 20.04 41.95 -20.82
N THR A 79 20.16 40.63 -20.85
CA THR A 79 19.45 39.76 -21.78
C THR A 79 18.27 39.14 -21.03
N ILE A 80 17.24 38.67 -21.74
CA ILE A 80 16.09 38.01 -21.10
C ILE A 80 15.69 36.81 -21.96
N ASN A 81 15.96 35.61 -21.46
CA ASN A 81 15.82 34.35 -22.17
C ASN A 81 14.64 33.49 -21.66
N SER A 82 13.97 33.88 -20.58
CA SER A 82 12.86 33.13 -19.99
C SER A 82 11.78 34.01 -19.34
N LEU A 83 10.59 33.44 -19.13
CA LEU A 83 9.50 34.12 -18.43
C LEU A 83 9.82 34.34 -16.94
N SER A 84 10.49 33.39 -16.30
CA SER A 84 10.87 33.47 -14.88
C SER A 84 11.86 34.61 -14.63
N GLU A 85 12.89 34.71 -15.46
CA GLU A 85 13.86 35.81 -15.45
C GLU A 85 13.17 37.15 -15.72
N HIS A 86 12.35 37.22 -16.77
CA HIS A 86 11.58 38.42 -17.11
C HIS A 86 10.74 38.94 -15.95
N ASP A 87 9.99 38.03 -15.29
CA ASP A 87 9.14 38.38 -14.16
C ASP A 87 9.98 38.77 -12.93
N PHE A 88 11.16 38.16 -12.73
CA PHE A 88 12.08 38.56 -11.68
C PHE A 88 12.61 39.98 -11.90
N ILE A 89 13.11 40.30 -13.09
CA ILE A 89 13.69 41.62 -13.39
C ILE A 89 12.65 42.72 -13.13
N PHE A 90 11.41 42.53 -13.61
CA PHE A 90 10.34 43.50 -13.43
C PHE A 90 9.89 43.67 -11.97
N ASN A 91 9.78 42.57 -11.21
CA ASN A 91 9.23 42.63 -9.85
C ASN A 91 10.26 42.98 -8.78
N SER A 92 11.53 42.62 -9.00
CA SER A 92 12.58 42.69 -7.98
C SER A 92 13.62 43.78 -8.25
N ILE A 93 13.83 44.20 -9.50
CA ILE A 93 14.88 45.17 -9.85
C ILE A 93 14.30 46.57 -9.99
N ALA A 94 13.48 46.80 -11.03
CA ALA A 94 12.83 48.06 -11.30
C ALA A 94 11.66 47.88 -12.26
N LYS A 95 10.63 48.72 -12.10
CA LYS A 95 9.49 48.84 -13.03
C LYS A 95 9.63 50.06 -13.95
N GLU A 96 10.87 50.54 -14.12
CA GLU A 96 11.21 51.74 -14.85
C GLU A 96 11.55 51.41 -16.31
N PRO A 97 11.00 52.12 -17.31
CA PRO A 97 11.38 51.93 -18.69
C PRO A 97 12.90 52.04 -18.89
N GLY A 98 13.51 51.03 -19.50
CA GLY A 98 14.97 50.97 -19.62
C GLY A 98 15.47 50.13 -20.78
N LEU A 99 16.67 50.42 -21.28
CA LEU A 99 17.27 49.68 -22.38
C LEU A 99 17.74 48.28 -21.97
N LEU A 100 17.65 47.32 -22.90
CA LEU A 100 18.20 45.96 -22.82
C LEU A 100 19.27 45.73 -23.90
N GLY A 101 19.95 44.58 -23.84
CA GLY A 101 20.97 44.19 -24.82
C GLY A 101 20.42 43.80 -26.20
N GLY A 102 19.10 43.76 -26.37
CA GLY A 102 18.44 43.38 -27.60
C GLY A 102 18.47 44.51 -28.64
N THR A 103 18.78 44.18 -29.89
CA THR A 103 18.88 45.18 -30.95
C THR A 103 18.68 44.60 -32.35
N ARG A 104 18.47 45.48 -33.32
CA ARG A 104 18.62 45.25 -34.76
C ARG A 104 19.81 46.00 -35.37
N LEU A 105 20.56 46.75 -34.56
CA LEU A 105 21.73 47.49 -35.02
C LEU A 105 22.81 46.55 -35.55
N VAL A 106 23.60 47.03 -36.51
CA VAL A 106 24.76 46.33 -37.05
C VAL A 106 25.94 47.30 -37.22
N HIS A 107 27.14 46.78 -37.36
CA HIS A 107 28.30 47.54 -37.79
C HIS A 107 28.13 48.09 -39.21
N MET A 108 28.92 49.10 -39.58
CA MET A 108 28.89 49.68 -40.94
C MET A 108 29.14 48.65 -42.05
N ASN A 109 29.85 47.56 -41.73
CA ASN A 109 30.11 46.44 -42.63
C ASN A 109 28.98 45.40 -42.67
N GLY A 110 27.85 45.66 -42.00
CA GLY A 110 26.67 44.80 -41.92
C GLY A 110 26.75 43.66 -40.91
N ARG A 111 27.84 43.55 -40.14
CA ARG A 111 28.00 42.47 -39.15
C ARG A 111 27.25 42.80 -37.86
N LYS A 112 26.63 41.78 -37.25
CA LYS A 112 26.06 41.88 -35.90
C LYS A 112 27.14 42.26 -34.88
N ILE A 113 26.71 42.96 -33.84
CA ILE A 113 27.50 43.24 -32.64
C ILE A 113 27.55 41.96 -31.82
N LEU A 114 28.73 41.44 -31.49
CA LEU A 114 28.90 40.12 -30.86
C LEU A 114 29.72 40.22 -29.57
N ASP A 115 29.10 40.77 -28.53
CA ASP A 115 29.68 40.98 -27.20
C ASP A 115 31.05 41.70 -27.16
N GLU A 116 31.27 42.61 -28.11
CA GLU A 116 32.50 43.39 -28.19
C GLU A 116 32.80 44.18 -26.92
N ALA A 117 34.08 44.38 -26.59
CA ALA A 117 34.48 45.08 -25.36
C ALA A 117 33.97 46.53 -25.31
N SER A 118 33.83 47.16 -26.48
CA SER A 118 33.20 48.47 -26.66
C SER A 118 32.78 48.62 -28.10
N ILE A 119 31.76 49.43 -28.35
CA ILE A 119 31.29 49.75 -29.69
C ILE A 119 31.34 51.27 -29.93
N PRO A 120 31.67 51.75 -31.14
CA PRO A 120 31.77 53.18 -31.42
C PRO A 120 30.40 53.89 -31.32
N SER A 121 30.38 55.20 -31.08
CA SER A 121 29.13 55.99 -31.06
C SER A 121 28.50 56.20 -32.45
N THR A 122 29.02 55.55 -33.49
CA THR A 122 28.60 55.68 -34.90
C THR A 122 27.99 54.38 -35.43
N HIS A 123 26.88 53.94 -34.83
CA HIS A 123 26.04 52.88 -35.38
C HIS A 123 24.88 53.45 -36.20
N PHE A 124 24.47 52.74 -37.25
CA PHE A 124 23.45 53.19 -38.19
C PHE A 124 22.11 52.49 -37.97
N SER A 125 21.05 53.28 -37.78
CA SER A 125 19.64 52.87 -37.89
C SER A 125 19.07 52.93 -39.30
N LYS A 126 19.76 53.58 -40.23
CA LYS A 126 19.24 53.73 -41.59
C LYS A 126 19.37 52.43 -42.36
N GLU A 127 18.28 52.06 -43.01
CA GLU A 127 18.21 50.91 -43.91
C GLU A 127 19.51 50.79 -44.72
N VAL A 128 20.22 49.67 -44.54
CA VAL A 128 21.43 49.31 -45.30
C VAL A 128 21.16 49.22 -46.81
N THR A 129 19.90 49.40 -47.24
CA THR A 129 19.48 49.53 -48.65
C THR A 129 20.14 50.71 -49.37
N MET A 130 20.69 51.71 -48.68
CA MET A 130 21.40 52.83 -49.32
C MET A 130 22.93 52.68 -49.41
N LEU A 131 23.56 51.69 -48.74
CA LEU A 131 25.03 51.58 -48.66
C LEU A 131 25.63 50.50 -49.55
N ASN A 132 24.90 49.41 -49.85
CA ASN A 132 25.37 48.41 -50.81
C ASN A 132 24.23 47.57 -51.43
N PRO A 133 23.63 48.00 -52.55
CA PRO A 133 22.53 47.29 -53.22
C PRO A 133 22.87 45.88 -53.72
N ALA A 134 24.14 45.47 -53.71
CA ALA A 134 24.61 44.18 -54.25
C ALA A 134 24.68 43.05 -53.19
N GLN A 135 24.50 43.35 -51.91
CA GLN A 135 24.71 42.39 -50.82
C GLN A 135 23.40 41.63 -50.51
N LYS A 136 23.23 40.43 -51.10
CA LYS A 136 21.95 39.70 -51.16
C LYS A 136 21.46 39.00 -49.88
N ASP A 137 22.18 39.07 -48.76
CA ASP A 137 21.82 38.38 -47.50
C ASP A 137 20.99 39.28 -46.55
N TRP A 138 19.95 39.94 -47.08
CA TRP A 138 19.08 40.89 -46.36
C TRP A 138 18.13 40.29 -45.32
N LYS A 139 18.30 39.02 -44.93
CA LYS A 139 17.45 38.37 -43.91
C LYS A 139 17.75 38.82 -42.49
N ASP A 140 18.97 39.30 -42.22
CA ASP A 140 19.46 39.52 -40.86
C ASP A 140 19.05 40.87 -40.25
N ILE A 141 18.74 41.89 -41.05
CA ILE A 141 18.42 43.27 -40.56
C ILE A 141 17.02 43.42 -39.94
N ASN A 142 16.13 42.45 -40.21
CA ASN A 142 14.79 42.44 -39.65
C ASN A 142 14.73 41.74 -38.28
N GLN A 143 15.79 41.02 -37.93
CA GLN A 143 15.82 40.13 -36.79
C GLN A 143 16.37 40.85 -35.57
N TRP A 144 15.62 40.78 -34.48
CA TRP A 144 16.10 41.14 -33.15
C TRP A 144 16.99 40.05 -32.60
N TYR A 145 18.17 40.46 -32.14
CA TYR A 145 19.17 39.58 -31.57
C TYR A 145 19.79 40.21 -30.32
N TRP A 146 20.37 39.38 -29.45
CA TRP A 146 21.12 39.85 -28.29
C TRP A 146 22.53 40.27 -28.72
N ALA A 147 22.95 41.50 -28.42
CA ALA A 147 24.26 42.01 -28.84
C ALA A 147 25.39 41.79 -27.82
N THR A 148 25.06 41.32 -26.62
CA THR A 148 25.98 41.21 -25.50
C THR A 148 25.58 40.06 -24.57
N GLY A 149 26.44 39.75 -23.61
CA GLY A 149 26.20 38.67 -22.65
C GLY A 149 26.36 37.28 -23.26
N PRO A 150 26.00 36.22 -22.50
CA PRO A 150 26.10 34.84 -22.95
C PRO A 150 25.23 34.53 -24.18
N GLU A 151 24.16 35.29 -24.41
CA GLU A 151 23.24 35.12 -25.53
C GLU A 151 23.69 35.84 -26.82
N ALA A 152 24.85 36.51 -26.81
CA ALA A 152 25.29 37.33 -27.95
C ALA A 152 25.22 36.60 -29.30
N GLY A 153 24.57 37.23 -30.28
CA GLY A 153 24.34 36.71 -31.62
C GLY A 153 23.08 35.86 -31.80
N THR A 154 22.44 35.42 -30.71
CA THR A 154 21.20 34.62 -30.80
C THR A 154 20.01 35.49 -31.19
N ILE A 155 19.14 34.95 -32.04
CA ILE A 155 17.95 35.64 -32.55
C ILE A 155 16.75 35.27 -31.67
N PHE A 156 16.00 36.28 -31.22
CA PHE A 156 14.82 36.07 -30.39
C PHE A 156 13.50 36.54 -31.04
N TYR A 157 13.57 37.37 -32.09
CA TYR A 157 12.39 37.79 -32.85
C TYR A 157 12.76 38.09 -34.31
N ASN A 158 12.00 37.60 -35.29
CA ASN A 158 12.40 37.60 -36.70
C ASN A 158 11.98 38.85 -37.50
N THR A 159 10.99 39.60 -37.02
CA THR A 159 10.39 40.70 -37.78
C THR A 159 10.63 42.04 -37.10
N LYS A 160 10.82 43.08 -37.90
CA LYS A 160 10.94 44.46 -37.39
C LYS A 160 9.60 45.04 -36.95
N THR A 161 8.50 44.51 -37.46
CA THR A 161 7.13 44.88 -37.06
C THR A 161 6.43 43.69 -36.39
N TYR A 162 5.41 43.96 -35.57
CA TYR A 162 4.61 42.95 -34.88
C TYR A 162 4.02 41.96 -35.88
N ASP A 163 4.43 40.70 -35.74
CA ASP A 163 3.85 39.57 -36.46
C ASP A 163 3.73 38.40 -35.48
N PRO A 164 2.52 38.06 -35.00
CA PRO A 164 2.35 37.01 -33.99
C PRO A 164 2.65 35.60 -34.53
N VAL A 165 2.79 35.42 -35.84
CA VAL A 165 3.04 34.12 -36.48
C VAL A 165 4.51 34.00 -36.91
N LYS A 166 5.06 35.02 -37.56
CA LYS A 166 6.43 35.00 -38.10
C LYS A 166 7.46 35.66 -37.20
N GLY A 167 7.03 36.54 -36.30
CA GLY A 167 7.90 37.27 -35.38
C GLY A 167 8.58 36.34 -34.39
N PRO A 168 7.86 35.65 -33.50
CA PRO A 168 8.47 34.78 -32.50
C PRO A 168 9.41 33.71 -33.09
N VAL A 169 10.59 33.53 -32.50
CA VAL A 169 11.50 32.44 -32.83
C VAL A 169 11.16 31.23 -31.97
N LYS A 170 10.95 30.07 -32.59
CA LYS A 170 10.63 28.85 -31.85
C LYS A 170 11.75 28.50 -30.87
N GLY A 171 11.42 28.46 -29.58
CA GLY A 171 12.36 28.12 -28.51
C GLY A 171 13.12 29.31 -27.92
N SER A 172 12.96 30.52 -28.48
CA SER A 172 13.49 31.74 -27.89
C SER A 172 12.38 32.51 -27.16
N TYR A 173 12.73 33.16 -26.06
CA TYR A 173 11.79 34.02 -25.34
C TYR A 173 11.75 35.42 -25.97
N SER A 174 10.54 35.96 -26.12
CA SER A 174 10.32 37.36 -26.47
C SER A 174 9.00 37.83 -25.88
N ASN A 175 8.93 39.09 -25.43
CA ASN A 175 7.74 39.61 -24.74
C ASN A 175 7.42 41.06 -25.11
N PHE A 176 7.42 41.36 -26.42
CA PHE A 176 6.96 42.65 -26.92
C PHE A 176 5.50 42.93 -26.53
N THR A 177 5.20 44.20 -26.26
CA THR A 177 3.83 44.69 -26.08
C THR A 177 2.99 44.34 -27.31
N THR A 178 1.69 44.12 -27.15
CA THR A 178 0.82 43.90 -28.31
C THR A 178 0.88 45.09 -29.26
N GLY A 179 1.28 44.86 -30.51
CA GLY A 179 1.53 45.91 -31.50
C GLY A 179 3.00 46.27 -31.66
N GLU A 180 3.88 45.82 -30.76
CA GLU A 180 5.33 45.99 -30.81
C GLU A 180 6.05 44.70 -31.27
N PRO A 181 7.23 44.77 -31.90
CA PRO A 181 7.90 46.00 -32.32
C PRO A 181 7.09 46.69 -33.42
N ASN A 182 7.00 48.02 -33.46
CA ASN A 182 6.22 48.72 -34.49
C ASN A 182 7.12 49.34 -35.58
N ASN A 183 8.43 49.40 -35.35
CA ASN A 183 9.41 50.01 -36.24
C ASN A 183 9.03 51.43 -36.66
N GLY A 184 8.66 52.25 -35.67
CA GLY A 184 8.21 53.62 -35.82
C GLY A 184 9.13 54.44 -36.70
N HIS A 185 8.56 55.12 -37.70
CA HIS A 185 9.28 55.93 -38.69
C HIS A 185 10.46 55.21 -39.40
N GLY A 186 10.53 53.88 -39.34
CA GLY A 186 11.60 53.08 -39.95
C GLY A 186 12.92 53.07 -39.18
N VAL A 187 12.94 53.53 -37.92
CA VAL A 187 14.20 53.79 -37.20
C VAL A 187 14.30 53.12 -35.81
N GLU A 188 13.29 52.36 -35.38
CA GLU A 188 13.25 51.77 -34.03
C GLU A 188 14.01 50.43 -33.93
N ASN A 189 15.29 50.50 -33.59
CA ASN A 189 16.23 49.38 -33.70
C ASN A 189 16.82 48.91 -32.36
N ILE A 190 16.41 49.49 -31.23
CA ILE A 190 16.92 49.14 -29.89
C ILE A 190 15.77 48.68 -28.98
N LEU A 191 16.05 47.74 -28.09
CA LEU A 191 15.05 47.12 -27.23
C LEU A 191 14.92 47.89 -25.91
N GLN A 192 13.69 48.27 -25.58
CA GLN A 192 13.31 48.80 -24.29
C GLN A 192 12.48 47.76 -23.52
N PHE A 193 12.81 47.62 -22.23
CA PHE A 193 12.04 46.91 -21.23
C PHE A 193 11.13 47.86 -20.46
N ALA A 194 10.14 47.26 -19.81
CA ALA A 194 9.25 47.91 -18.85
C ALA A 194 8.45 49.11 -19.39
N GLN A 195 7.99 49.02 -20.65
CA GLN A 195 7.29 50.12 -21.32
C GLN A 195 6.08 50.59 -20.50
N ASN A 196 6.01 51.90 -20.22
CA ASN A 196 4.93 52.54 -19.44
C ASN A 196 4.65 51.85 -18.10
N GLY A 197 5.68 51.30 -17.44
CA GLY A 197 5.54 50.59 -16.16
C GLY A 197 4.84 49.24 -16.26
N THR A 198 4.64 48.71 -17.46
CA THR A 198 4.28 47.30 -17.70
C THR A 198 5.54 46.45 -17.76
N LYS A 199 5.47 45.12 -17.85
CA LYS A 199 6.64 44.25 -18.02
C LYS A 199 7.06 44.05 -19.49
N PHE A 200 6.27 44.57 -20.43
CA PHE A 200 6.42 44.25 -21.84
C PHE A 200 7.49 45.11 -22.54
N TRP A 201 7.96 44.60 -23.68
CA TRP A 201 9.03 45.22 -24.45
C TRP A 201 8.50 46.17 -25.51
N ASN A 202 9.30 47.18 -25.82
CA ASN A 202 9.06 48.14 -26.87
C ASN A 202 10.32 48.27 -27.74
N ASP A 203 10.18 48.62 -29.00
CA ASP A 203 11.29 49.13 -29.79
C ASP A 203 11.38 50.65 -29.71
N LEU A 204 12.61 51.15 -29.67
CA LEU A 204 12.90 52.58 -29.70
C LEU A 204 13.91 52.89 -30.79
N PRO A 205 13.95 54.14 -31.28
CA PRO A 205 14.99 54.58 -32.20
C PRO A 205 16.34 54.73 -31.50
N ASP A 206 17.41 54.45 -32.24
CA ASP A 206 18.79 54.53 -31.76
C ASP A 206 19.35 55.96 -31.66
N SER A 207 18.53 56.98 -31.98
CA SER A 207 19.03 58.34 -32.20
C SER A 207 19.44 59.01 -30.89
N LEU A 208 20.43 59.91 -31.02
CA LEU A 208 21.36 60.44 -30.01
C LEU A 208 20.74 61.32 -28.90
N GLY A 209 19.46 61.16 -28.54
CA GLY A 209 18.75 62.06 -27.65
C GLY A 209 17.80 61.38 -26.68
N TYR A 210 17.71 61.96 -25.48
CA TYR A 210 16.83 61.58 -24.37
C TYR A 210 15.39 61.34 -24.85
N TRP A 211 14.90 60.10 -24.72
CA TRP A 211 13.48 59.79 -24.91
C TRP A 211 12.77 59.92 -23.57
N ALA A 212 11.73 60.74 -23.49
CA ALA A 212 10.91 60.84 -22.28
C ALA A 212 10.29 59.49 -21.86
N SER A 213 10.23 58.53 -22.78
CA SER A 213 9.76 57.17 -22.54
C SER A 213 10.83 56.23 -21.97
N ASN A 214 12.12 56.62 -21.90
CA ASN A 214 13.20 55.79 -21.36
C ASN A 214 13.88 56.47 -20.18
N HIS A 215 14.00 55.76 -19.06
CA HIS A 215 14.52 56.30 -17.79
C HIS A 215 15.90 55.76 -17.42
N GLY A 216 16.43 54.79 -18.18
CA GLY A 216 17.72 54.17 -17.86
C GLY A 216 18.06 52.95 -18.70
N TYR A 217 18.81 52.02 -18.11
CA TYR A 217 19.17 50.73 -18.71
C TYR A 217 19.38 49.67 -17.64
N TYR A 218 19.13 48.41 -18.00
CA TYR A 218 19.33 47.27 -17.12
C TYR A 218 20.69 46.64 -17.41
N VAL A 219 21.46 46.38 -16.37
CA VAL A 219 22.76 45.72 -16.45
C VAL A 219 22.67 44.39 -15.74
N GLU A 220 23.22 43.37 -16.38
CA GLU A 220 23.37 42.03 -15.86
C GLU A 220 24.85 41.70 -15.65
N PHE A 221 25.13 40.93 -14.61
CA PHE A 221 26.42 40.29 -14.35
C PHE A 221 26.18 38.80 -14.16
N SER A 222 26.82 37.95 -14.97
CA SER A 222 26.75 36.50 -14.80
C SER A 222 28.05 35.85 -15.28
N GLN A 223 28.24 34.58 -14.91
CA GLN A 223 29.41 33.83 -15.36
C GLN A 223 29.26 33.40 -16.82
N TYR A 224 30.07 33.98 -17.71
CA TYR A 224 30.19 33.52 -19.08
C TYR A 224 31.60 33.73 -19.64
N GLY A 225 31.93 32.96 -20.68
CA GLY A 225 33.29 32.94 -21.23
C GLY A 225 34.32 32.48 -20.20
N ASN A 226 35.37 33.28 -19.97
CA ASN A 226 36.43 33.00 -19.00
C ASN A 226 36.19 33.64 -17.63
N GLN A 227 35.07 34.34 -17.43
CA GLN A 227 34.76 35.02 -16.18
C GLN A 227 34.35 33.99 -15.12
N LYS A 228 34.79 34.23 -13.88
CA LYS A 228 34.37 33.46 -12.71
C LYS A 228 33.94 34.43 -11.64
N GLU A 229 32.84 34.11 -10.98
CA GLU A 229 32.42 34.86 -9.82
C GLU A 229 33.48 34.72 -8.72
N VAL A 230 33.80 35.84 -8.09
CA VAL A 230 34.68 35.92 -6.93
C VAL A 230 33.82 36.37 -5.76
N ASP A 231 33.75 35.55 -4.72
CA ASP A 231 33.07 35.92 -3.49
C ASP A 231 33.88 37.02 -2.78
N ASN A 232 33.39 38.25 -2.86
CA ASN A 232 33.97 39.44 -2.24
C ASN A 232 33.05 40.06 -1.19
N SER A 233 32.03 39.32 -0.74
CA SER A 233 31.06 39.73 0.27
C SER A 233 31.79 40.14 1.54
N LYS A 234 31.53 41.35 2.05
CA LYS A 234 32.21 41.87 3.25
C LYS A 234 31.50 41.51 4.56
N SER A 235 30.28 40.99 4.51
CA SER A 235 29.50 40.61 5.68
C SER A 235 28.48 39.53 5.30
N ASP A 236 28.85 38.28 5.53
CA ASP A 236 27.99 37.11 5.33
C ASP A 236 27.77 36.42 6.68
N HIS A 237 26.50 36.17 7.02
CA HIS A 237 26.14 35.24 8.09
C HIS A 237 25.55 33.98 7.48
N VAL A 238 25.96 32.81 7.99
CA VAL A 238 25.48 31.50 7.53
C VAL A 238 24.99 30.72 8.74
N GLU A 239 23.70 30.41 8.76
CA GLU A 239 23.06 29.65 9.84
C GLU A 239 22.65 28.25 9.33
N PRO A 240 23.09 27.15 9.96
CA PRO A 240 22.66 25.80 9.56
C PRO A 240 21.19 25.57 9.93
N LEU A 241 20.42 25.02 8.99
CA LEU A 241 19.03 24.64 9.22
C LEU A 241 18.95 23.15 9.59
N PRO A 242 18.14 22.75 10.57
CA PRO A 242 18.05 21.36 10.99
C PRO A 242 17.43 20.47 9.91
N ALA A 243 17.98 19.27 9.75
CA ALA A 243 17.43 18.22 8.91
C ALA A 243 16.77 17.13 9.77
N ASN A 244 15.62 16.61 9.31
CA ASN A 244 14.93 15.54 10.02
C ASN A 244 15.72 14.22 9.97
N VAL A 245 15.62 13.45 11.05
CA VAL A 245 16.11 12.06 11.07
C VAL A 245 14.98 11.13 10.65
N LYS A 246 15.18 10.40 9.55
CA LYS A 246 14.24 9.39 9.03
C LYS A 246 14.47 8.06 9.71
N VAL A 247 13.49 7.55 10.45
CA VAL A 247 13.47 6.19 10.98
C VAL A 247 12.64 5.32 10.05
N GLN A 248 13.32 4.49 9.26
CA GLN A 248 12.66 3.63 8.27
C GLN A 248 12.66 2.15 8.67
N TYR A 249 11.58 1.47 8.26
CA TYR A 249 11.34 0.07 8.53
C TYR A 249 11.31 -0.69 7.20
N VAL A 250 12.25 -1.60 7.02
CA VAL A 250 12.44 -2.32 5.76
C VAL A 250 12.46 -3.83 5.97
N ASP A 251 12.12 -4.59 4.92
CA ASP A 251 12.32 -6.03 4.90
C ASP A 251 13.82 -6.41 4.84
N ASP A 252 14.09 -7.71 4.80
CA ASP A 252 15.44 -8.27 4.74
C ASP A 252 16.21 -7.86 3.47
N LYS A 253 15.48 -7.51 2.41
CA LYS A 253 15.99 -7.03 1.12
C LYS A 253 16.12 -5.51 1.04
N GLY A 254 15.71 -4.78 2.08
CA GLY A 254 15.78 -3.31 2.14
C GLY A 254 14.57 -2.58 1.54
N LYS A 255 13.48 -3.27 1.21
CA LYS A 255 12.24 -2.64 0.73
C LYS A 255 11.43 -2.10 1.91
N LEU A 256 10.94 -0.86 1.77
CA LEU A 256 10.05 -0.23 2.76
C LEU A 256 8.79 -1.06 3.03
N LEU A 257 8.51 -1.26 4.33
CA LEU A 257 7.31 -1.94 4.79
C LEU A 257 6.13 -0.97 4.93
N ASN A 258 5.05 -1.23 4.20
CA ASN A 258 3.83 -0.43 4.32
C ASN A 258 2.98 -0.94 5.48
N PHE A 259 2.78 -0.12 6.52
CA PHE A 259 1.99 -0.50 7.68
C PHE A 259 0.51 -0.72 7.31
N SER A 260 -0.08 -1.77 7.88
CA SER A 260 -1.49 -2.13 7.67
C SER A 260 -2.46 -1.11 8.25
N ASN A 261 -2.08 -0.43 9.33
CA ASN A 261 -2.86 0.62 9.99
C ASN A 261 -2.78 1.99 9.30
N GLY A 262 -2.07 2.11 8.17
CA GLY A 262 -1.92 3.36 7.43
C GLY A 262 -0.93 4.37 8.02
N SER A 263 -0.25 4.05 9.12
CA SER A 263 0.80 4.91 9.67
C SER A 263 1.96 5.09 8.66
N ALA A 264 2.58 6.26 8.67
CA ALA A 264 3.68 6.58 7.76
C ALA A 264 4.96 5.77 8.07
N ASN A 265 5.70 5.45 7.01
CA ASN A 265 7.05 4.90 7.04
C ASN A 265 7.83 5.53 5.88
N PRO A 266 8.91 6.31 6.14
CA PRO A 266 9.59 6.50 7.42
C PRO A 266 8.82 7.33 8.45
N LYS A 267 9.15 7.12 9.74
CA LYS A 267 8.83 8.06 10.83
C LYS A 267 9.90 9.14 10.90
N LEU A 268 9.55 10.34 11.37
CA LEU A 268 10.49 11.46 11.48
C LEU A 268 10.80 11.74 12.95
N ILE A 269 12.05 12.07 13.24
CA ILE A 269 12.49 12.75 14.46
C ILE A 269 12.94 14.15 14.05
N THR A 270 12.36 15.15 14.70
CA THR A 270 12.57 16.59 14.45
C THR A 270 13.23 17.23 15.66
N GLY A 271 14.00 18.30 15.45
CA GLY A 271 14.62 19.10 16.50
C GLY A 271 15.67 20.04 15.93
N ASP A 272 16.28 20.85 16.78
CA ASP A 272 17.29 21.83 16.37
C ASP A 272 18.64 21.18 16.06
N VAL A 273 19.50 21.89 15.33
CA VAL A 273 20.88 21.44 15.06
C VAL A 273 21.61 21.21 16.39
N ASN A 274 22.37 20.11 16.48
CA ASN A 274 23.03 19.61 17.68
C ASN A 274 22.11 19.02 18.77
N ALA A 275 20.78 19.11 18.63
CA ALA A 275 19.88 18.42 19.55
C ALA A 275 20.09 16.89 19.46
N VAL A 276 20.09 16.22 20.61
CA VAL A 276 20.24 14.76 20.67
C VAL A 276 18.96 14.05 20.23
N TYR A 277 19.10 12.95 19.49
CA TYR A 277 17.99 12.06 19.18
C TYR A 277 18.26 10.63 19.66
N ASP A 278 17.17 9.91 19.98
CA ASP A 278 17.20 8.49 20.36
C ASP A 278 16.10 7.70 19.64
N ALA A 279 16.48 7.05 18.54
CA ALA A 279 15.64 6.14 17.77
C ALA A 279 15.61 4.72 18.35
N THR A 280 16.28 4.45 19.48
CA THR A 280 16.30 3.12 20.13
C THR A 280 15.14 2.89 21.09
N THR A 281 14.32 3.92 21.33
CA THR A 281 13.14 3.87 22.20
C THR A 281 12.05 2.95 21.64
N PRO A 282 11.13 2.42 22.46
CA PRO A 282 10.03 1.56 21.98
C PRO A 282 9.11 2.21 20.93
N ALA A 283 9.06 3.54 20.86
CA ALA A 283 8.31 4.27 19.84
C ALA A 283 8.87 4.06 18.41
N PHE A 284 10.18 3.81 18.33
CA PHE A 284 10.92 3.64 17.07
C PHE A 284 11.44 2.20 16.88
N LYS A 285 11.93 1.53 17.92
CA LYS A 285 12.38 0.14 17.90
C LYS A 285 11.20 -0.83 18.06
N LEU A 286 10.42 -0.97 16.99
CA LEU A 286 9.25 -1.85 16.97
C LEU A 286 9.70 -3.32 16.97
N MET A 287 9.16 -4.13 17.88
CA MET A 287 9.51 -5.56 17.91
C MET A 287 8.78 -6.37 16.84
N ASN A 288 7.54 -5.97 16.53
CA ASN A 288 6.69 -6.60 15.52
C ASN A 288 6.01 -5.52 14.68
N ILE A 289 5.81 -5.81 13.40
CA ILE A 289 5.12 -4.94 12.44
C ILE A 289 4.06 -5.75 11.71
N GLN A 290 2.85 -5.21 11.64
CA GLN A 290 1.80 -5.70 10.74
C GLN A 290 1.85 -4.88 9.46
N ALA A 291 2.49 -5.40 8.41
CA ALA A 291 2.55 -4.77 7.11
C ALA A 291 1.41 -5.27 6.21
N LYS A 292 1.11 -4.54 5.13
CA LYS A 292 0.13 -4.99 4.11
C LYS A 292 0.51 -6.33 3.47
N THR A 293 1.81 -6.65 3.45
CA THR A 293 2.36 -7.90 2.91
C THR A 293 2.41 -9.03 3.93
N GLY A 294 2.02 -8.80 5.19
CA GLY A 294 2.01 -9.80 6.26
C GLY A 294 2.68 -9.33 7.55
N PRO A 295 2.75 -10.20 8.56
CA PRO A 295 3.43 -9.94 9.82
C PRO A 295 4.96 -10.03 9.66
N PHE A 296 5.68 -9.17 10.37
CA PHE A 296 7.14 -9.10 10.40
C PHE A 296 7.64 -8.94 11.84
N TYR A 297 8.85 -9.43 12.12
CA TYR A 297 9.53 -9.27 13.41
C TYR A 297 10.94 -8.70 13.25
N LEU A 298 11.40 -7.96 14.25
CA LEU A 298 12.68 -7.25 14.22
C LEU A 298 13.86 -8.23 14.07
N ASN A 299 14.76 -7.94 13.13
CA ASN A 299 16.03 -8.65 13.03
C ASN A 299 17.02 -8.12 14.08
N ALA A 300 17.00 -8.70 15.28
CA ALA A 300 17.86 -8.27 16.38
C ALA A 300 19.37 -8.44 16.12
N ALA A 301 19.76 -9.26 15.14
CA ALA A 301 21.16 -9.40 14.73
C ALA A 301 21.63 -8.24 13.82
N ASN A 302 20.72 -7.41 13.31
CA ASN A 302 21.01 -6.32 12.39
C ASN A 302 20.35 -5.01 12.85
N LEU A 303 20.74 -4.56 14.05
CA LEU A 303 20.29 -3.27 14.59
C LEU A 303 21.12 -2.11 14.01
N PRO A 304 20.50 -0.94 13.76
CA PRO A 304 21.22 0.22 13.29
C PRO A 304 22.25 0.69 14.33
N LYS A 305 23.45 1.04 13.87
CA LYS A 305 24.53 1.58 14.72
C LYS A 305 24.32 3.05 15.07
N ASN A 306 23.61 3.79 14.22
CA ASN A 306 23.28 5.20 14.37
C ASN A 306 21.91 5.42 15.04
N GLY A 307 21.49 4.53 15.94
CA GLY A 307 20.21 4.66 16.64
C GLY A 307 20.16 5.87 17.60
N LYS A 308 21.32 6.42 17.98
CA LYS A 308 21.45 7.66 18.74
C LYS A 308 22.46 8.57 18.04
N GLY A 309 22.27 9.87 18.16
CA GLY A 309 23.17 10.87 17.59
C GLY A 309 22.68 12.28 17.87
N THR A 310 23.22 13.23 17.13
CA THR A 310 22.76 14.61 17.09
C THR A 310 22.18 14.94 15.73
N ILE A 311 21.17 15.79 15.72
CA ILE A 311 20.59 16.36 14.50
C ILE A 311 21.63 17.25 13.83
N THR A 312 21.78 17.11 12.52
CA THR A 312 22.69 17.91 11.70
C THR A 312 21.90 18.72 10.67
N ASN A 313 22.60 19.51 9.86
CA ASN A 313 22.03 20.18 8.70
C ASN A 313 21.91 19.29 7.46
N GLN A 314 22.19 17.98 7.59
CA GLN A 314 22.07 16.98 6.53
C GLN A 314 21.09 15.88 6.95
N GLU A 315 20.31 15.37 6.00
CA GLU A 315 19.38 14.28 6.31
C GLU A 315 20.11 13.03 6.85
N GLN A 316 19.61 12.49 7.95
CA GLN A 316 20.11 11.25 8.54
C GLN A 316 19.04 10.16 8.45
N THR A 317 19.45 8.92 8.22
CA THR A 317 18.52 7.78 8.14
C THR A 317 18.93 6.67 9.11
N VAL A 318 18.01 6.29 10.00
CA VAL A 318 18.11 5.12 10.88
C VAL A 318 17.25 4.01 10.29
N THR A 319 17.86 2.86 9.99
CA THR A 319 17.17 1.75 9.31
C THR A 319 17.01 0.55 10.23
N TYR A 320 15.78 0.14 10.50
CA TYR A 320 15.46 -1.13 11.14
C TYR A 320 15.08 -2.18 10.10
N LYS A 321 15.75 -3.33 10.12
CA LYS A 321 15.47 -4.48 9.25
C LYS A 321 14.57 -5.50 9.94
N TYR A 322 13.64 -6.08 9.18
CA TYR A 322 12.67 -7.05 9.67
C TYR A 322 12.65 -8.31 8.83
N LEU A 323 12.31 -9.43 9.47
CA LEU A 323 12.13 -10.73 8.84
C LEU A 323 10.62 -11.05 8.80
N PRO A 324 10.12 -11.71 7.75
CA PRO A 324 8.73 -12.14 7.70
C PRO A 324 8.44 -13.16 8.81
N ASP A 325 7.32 -13.01 9.51
CA ASP A 325 6.85 -13.98 10.48
C ASP A 325 6.05 -15.08 9.75
N LEU A 326 6.64 -16.28 9.68
CA LEU A 326 6.06 -17.44 9.00
C LEU A 326 5.22 -18.34 9.91
N SER A 327 4.85 -17.86 11.11
CA SER A 327 4.02 -18.61 12.05
C SER A 327 2.70 -19.00 11.39
N ASN A 328 2.29 -20.25 11.56
CA ASN A 328 1.04 -20.76 11.01
C ASN A 328 0.41 -21.78 11.95
N ILE A 329 -0.91 -21.93 11.88
CA ILE A 329 -1.68 -22.97 12.60
C ILE A 329 -2.72 -23.57 11.67
N VAL A 330 -2.76 -24.90 11.65
CA VAL A 330 -3.82 -25.69 11.02
C VAL A 330 -4.49 -26.54 12.07
N ALA A 331 -5.81 -26.41 12.17
CA ALA A 331 -6.66 -27.18 13.06
C ALA A 331 -8.00 -27.49 12.36
N LYS A 332 -8.68 -28.54 12.79
CA LYS A 332 -9.96 -29.02 12.23
C LYS A 332 -11.05 -29.03 13.30
N ASP A 333 -12.29 -28.98 12.84
CA ASP A 333 -13.48 -29.16 13.68
C ASP A 333 -13.64 -30.62 14.15
N SER A 334 -14.45 -30.85 15.18
CA SER A 334 -14.82 -32.20 15.62
C SER A 334 -16.25 -32.27 16.14
N THR A 335 -16.77 -33.50 16.17
CA THR A 335 -18.09 -33.82 16.74
C THR A 335 -17.92 -34.94 17.76
N ILE A 336 -18.52 -34.75 18.93
CA ILE A 336 -18.57 -35.72 20.02
C ILE A 336 -20.01 -35.81 20.55
N TYR A 337 -20.31 -36.83 21.33
CA TYR A 337 -21.58 -36.93 22.05
C TYR A 337 -21.45 -36.45 23.49
N VAL A 338 -22.58 -36.05 24.09
CA VAL A 338 -22.63 -35.71 25.52
C VAL A 338 -21.97 -36.82 26.34
N GLY A 339 -21.16 -36.45 27.33
CA GLY A 339 -20.45 -37.38 28.22
C GLY A 339 -19.15 -37.95 27.66
N GLU A 340 -18.85 -37.76 26.37
CA GLU A 340 -17.54 -38.14 25.81
C GLU A 340 -16.45 -37.16 26.23
N THR A 341 -15.21 -37.65 26.28
CA THR A 341 -14.04 -36.80 26.55
C THR A 341 -13.60 -36.11 25.28
N TRP A 342 -13.35 -34.80 25.35
CA TRP A 342 -12.75 -34.03 24.27
C TRP A 342 -11.28 -33.71 24.56
N ASN A 343 -10.38 -34.03 23.62
CA ASN A 343 -8.97 -33.67 23.70
C ASN A 343 -8.59 -32.68 22.59
N PRO A 344 -8.15 -31.45 22.92
CA PRO A 344 -7.77 -30.47 21.91
C PRO A 344 -6.65 -30.92 20.96
N LYS A 345 -5.83 -31.91 21.35
CA LYS A 345 -4.79 -32.46 20.47
C LYS A 345 -5.38 -33.14 19.24
N ASP A 346 -6.59 -33.71 19.32
CA ASP A 346 -7.22 -34.44 18.21
C ASP A 346 -7.69 -33.53 17.08
N ASN A 347 -7.90 -32.25 17.42
CA ASN A 347 -8.27 -31.19 16.48
C ASN A 347 -7.05 -30.47 15.89
N PHE A 348 -5.87 -30.59 16.50
CA PHE A 348 -4.64 -30.00 15.99
C PHE A 348 -4.10 -30.80 14.80
N ILE A 349 -3.74 -30.13 13.70
CA ILE A 349 -3.12 -30.76 12.53
C ILE A 349 -1.64 -30.42 12.47
N SER A 350 -1.30 -29.13 12.45
CA SER A 350 0.09 -28.68 12.40
C SER A 350 0.24 -27.22 12.84
N ALA A 351 1.45 -26.84 13.25
CA ALA A 351 1.83 -25.45 13.45
C ALA A 351 3.26 -25.23 12.97
N LYS A 352 3.57 -23.98 12.62
CA LYS A 352 4.91 -23.50 12.31
C LYS A 352 5.27 -22.33 13.22
N ASP A 353 6.55 -22.23 13.60
CA ASP A 353 7.09 -21.07 14.28
C ASP A 353 7.34 -19.90 13.32
N ARG A 354 7.82 -18.78 13.86
CA ARG A 354 8.11 -17.55 13.09
C ARG A 354 9.14 -17.72 11.98
N THR A 355 9.98 -18.76 12.05
CA THR A 355 10.99 -19.10 11.03
C THR A 355 10.46 -20.09 9.99
N GLY A 356 9.23 -20.57 10.16
CA GLY A 356 8.60 -21.55 9.28
C GLY A 356 8.89 -23.00 9.65
N LYS A 357 9.58 -23.25 10.77
CA LYS A 357 9.88 -24.60 11.26
C LYS A 357 8.65 -25.21 11.93
N ASN A 358 8.39 -26.48 11.65
CA ASN A 358 7.26 -27.20 12.23
C ASN A 358 7.37 -27.31 13.76
N MET A 359 6.23 -27.19 14.43
CA MET A 359 6.10 -27.30 15.88
C MET A 359 5.12 -28.43 16.23
N SER A 360 5.42 -29.12 17.33
CA SER A 360 4.51 -30.07 17.96
C SER A 360 3.39 -29.35 18.71
N TYR A 361 2.27 -30.06 18.91
CA TYR A 361 1.16 -29.59 19.74
C TYR A 361 1.64 -29.17 21.14
N ASN A 362 1.15 -28.03 21.62
CA ASN A 362 1.32 -27.56 22.99
C ASN A 362 -0.02 -27.08 23.55
N GLN A 363 -0.39 -27.51 24.75
CA GLN A 363 -1.63 -27.11 25.43
C GLN A 363 -1.74 -25.59 25.59
N SER A 364 -0.63 -24.86 25.73
CA SER A 364 -0.62 -23.39 25.85
C SER A 364 -1.12 -22.66 24.60
N MET A 365 -1.22 -23.35 23.45
CA MET A 365 -1.80 -22.79 22.22
C MET A 365 -3.33 -22.70 22.31
N VAL A 366 -3.98 -23.45 23.19
CA VAL A 366 -5.44 -23.63 23.19
C VAL A 366 -6.11 -22.58 24.08
N LYS A 367 -7.05 -21.83 23.50
CA LYS A 367 -7.91 -20.87 24.20
C LYS A 367 -9.37 -21.29 24.06
N GLY A 368 -10.05 -21.41 25.19
CA GLY A 368 -11.45 -21.85 25.28
C GLY A 368 -11.59 -23.23 25.89
N THR A 369 -12.82 -23.61 26.21
CA THR A 369 -13.18 -24.87 26.86
C THR A 369 -14.43 -25.44 26.22
N VAL A 370 -14.54 -26.77 26.15
CA VAL A 370 -15.72 -27.47 25.64
C VAL A 370 -16.45 -28.11 26.83
N ASN A 371 -17.72 -27.73 27.05
CA ASN A 371 -18.54 -28.41 28.05
C ASN A 371 -19.18 -29.67 27.43
N THR A 372 -18.55 -30.82 27.65
CA THR A 372 -19.01 -32.09 27.08
C THR A 372 -20.25 -32.66 27.78
N ALA A 373 -20.70 -32.07 28.89
CA ALA A 373 -21.94 -32.46 29.57
C ALA A 373 -23.21 -31.83 28.96
N LYS A 374 -23.06 -30.87 28.04
CA LYS A 374 -24.17 -30.14 27.43
C LYS A 374 -24.05 -30.13 25.92
N ALA A 375 -25.09 -30.57 25.24
CA ALA A 375 -25.18 -30.47 23.78
C ALA A 375 -25.12 -29.02 23.31
N GLY A 376 -24.41 -28.77 22.22
CA GLY A 376 -24.17 -27.42 21.68
C GLY A 376 -22.88 -27.32 20.88
N THR A 377 -22.61 -26.14 20.35
CA THR A 377 -21.38 -25.84 19.61
C THR A 377 -20.46 -24.99 20.46
N TYR A 378 -19.19 -25.38 20.57
CA TYR A 378 -18.18 -24.69 21.36
C TYR A 378 -17.06 -24.21 20.44
N LYS A 379 -16.72 -22.92 20.52
CA LYS A 379 -15.60 -22.36 19.76
C LYS A 379 -14.32 -22.46 20.58
N VAL A 380 -13.27 -22.98 19.94
CA VAL A 380 -11.92 -23.09 20.51
C VAL A 380 -10.95 -22.42 19.55
N THR A 381 -10.00 -21.65 20.07
CA THR A 381 -9.01 -20.95 19.26
C THR A 381 -7.61 -21.45 19.60
N TYR A 382 -6.86 -21.85 18.57
CA TYR A 382 -5.45 -22.17 18.65
C TYR A 382 -4.65 -20.93 18.27
N GLN A 383 -3.68 -20.54 19.10
CA GLN A 383 -2.84 -19.36 18.88
C GLN A 383 -1.35 -19.67 19.04
N ASN A 384 -0.54 -19.14 18.13
CA ASN A 384 0.93 -19.23 18.15
C ASN A 384 1.50 -17.92 17.59
N GLY A 385 1.95 -17.04 18.48
CA GLY A 385 2.37 -15.69 18.09
C GLY A 385 1.23 -14.93 17.38
N PRO A 386 1.48 -14.36 16.18
CA PRO A 386 0.44 -13.69 15.40
C PRO A 386 -0.53 -14.66 14.69
N ALA A 387 -0.18 -15.95 14.57
CA ALA A 387 -1.04 -16.93 13.92
C ALA A 387 -2.18 -17.38 14.84
N SER A 388 -3.39 -17.45 14.31
CA SER A 388 -4.59 -17.84 15.04
C SER A 388 -5.53 -18.64 14.14
N LYS A 389 -6.12 -19.72 14.69
CA LYS A 389 -7.13 -20.53 14.00
C LYS A 389 -8.23 -20.94 14.99
N SER A 390 -9.47 -20.54 14.71
CA SER A 390 -10.63 -21.03 15.44
C SER A 390 -11.20 -22.28 14.80
N ILE A 391 -11.67 -23.20 15.64
CA ILE A 391 -12.42 -24.40 15.28
C ILE A 391 -13.76 -24.42 16.01
N THR A 392 -14.66 -25.27 15.53
CA THR A 392 -15.93 -25.60 16.17
C THR A 392 -15.91 -27.04 16.66
N VAL A 393 -16.27 -27.23 17.92
CA VAL A 393 -16.50 -28.55 18.53
C VAL A 393 -18.00 -28.71 18.78
N THR A 394 -18.62 -29.70 18.12
CA THR A 394 -20.05 -29.95 18.23
C THR A 394 -20.30 -31.10 19.20
N VAL A 395 -21.06 -30.82 20.26
CA VAL A 395 -21.52 -31.83 21.23
C VAL A 395 -22.97 -32.16 20.90
N LEU A 396 -23.24 -33.40 20.47
CA LEU A 396 -24.57 -33.88 20.14
C LEU A 396 -25.20 -34.65 21.30
N THR A 397 -26.53 -34.58 21.43
CA THR A 397 -27.27 -35.48 22.33
C THR A 397 -27.20 -36.91 21.78
N GLY A 398 -26.79 -37.85 22.63
CA GLY A 398 -26.73 -39.27 22.28
C GLY A 398 -28.09 -39.95 22.25
N THR A 399 -28.24 -40.96 21.38
CA THR A 399 -29.49 -41.73 21.19
C THR A 399 -29.22 -43.23 21.21
N LEU A 400 -30.26 -44.02 21.49
CA LEU A 400 -30.27 -45.46 21.31
C LEU A 400 -31.24 -45.79 20.17
N LYS A 401 -30.75 -46.40 19.09
CA LYS A 401 -31.56 -46.66 17.89
C LYS A 401 -31.15 -47.95 17.18
N PHE A 402 -32.07 -48.51 16.40
CA PHE A 402 -31.70 -49.48 15.37
C PHE A 402 -30.97 -48.77 14.24
N VAL A 403 -29.83 -49.32 13.82
CA VAL A 403 -29.13 -48.94 12.59
C VAL A 403 -29.64 -49.77 11.43
N ASN A 404 -29.85 -51.07 11.66
CA ASN A 404 -30.35 -52.01 10.66
C ASN A 404 -31.17 -53.12 11.33
N VAL A 405 -32.31 -53.46 10.73
CA VAL A 405 -33.12 -54.62 11.09
C VAL A 405 -33.45 -55.33 9.77
N PRO A 406 -32.96 -56.57 9.54
CA PRO A 406 -33.27 -57.27 8.30
C PRO A 406 -34.79 -57.47 8.17
N GLU A 407 -35.32 -57.18 6.98
CA GLU A 407 -36.76 -57.18 6.70
C GLU A 407 -37.37 -58.58 6.80
N ILE A 408 -36.62 -59.61 6.39
CA ILE A 408 -37.09 -60.99 6.32
C ILE A 408 -36.39 -61.83 7.39
N MET A 409 -37.18 -62.61 8.13
CA MET A 409 -36.70 -63.70 8.97
C MET A 409 -37.34 -65.01 8.48
N GLY A 410 -36.58 -65.80 7.74
CA GLY A 410 -37.06 -67.08 7.19
C GLY A 410 -37.03 -68.22 8.19
N PHE A 411 -37.94 -69.18 8.03
CA PHE A 411 -38.04 -70.41 8.82
C PHE A 411 -38.04 -71.63 7.89
N THR A 412 -37.45 -72.75 8.33
CA THR A 412 -37.27 -73.94 7.49
C THR A 412 -38.60 -74.61 7.13
N ASN A 413 -38.73 -75.05 5.88
CA ASN A 413 -39.93 -75.76 5.44
C ASN A 413 -40.18 -77.01 6.29
N GLN A 414 -41.44 -77.23 6.67
CA GLN A 414 -41.88 -78.37 7.46
C GLN A 414 -42.91 -79.20 6.70
N LYS A 415 -42.92 -80.52 6.93
CA LYS A 415 -44.04 -81.38 6.51
C LYS A 415 -45.19 -81.24 7.50
N ILE A 416 -46.43 -81.32 7.00
CA ILE A 416 -47.62 -81.39 7.87
C ILE A 416 -47.51 -82.66 8.71
N SER A 417 -47.75 -82.51 10.01
CA SER A 417 -47.55 -83.56 11.01
C SER A 417 -48.76 -83.64 11.94
N ASN A 418 -49.05 -84.84 12.42
CA ASN A 418 -50.00 -85.09 13.51
C ASN A 418 -49.34 -84.94 14.90
N LYS A 419 -48.05 -84.59 14.95
CA LYS A 419 -47.28 -84.24 16.16
C LYS A 419 -46.78 -82.81 16.07
N MET A 420 -46.56 -82.17 17.22
CA MET A 420 -45.99 -80.81 17.27
C MET A 420 -44.62 -80.81 16.59
N THR A 421 -44.39 -79.85 15.71
CA THR A 421 -43.10 -79.69 15.00
C THR A 421 -42.47 -78.34 15.29
N GLU A 422 -41.15 -78.29 15.14
CA GLU A 422 -40.37 -77.06 15.27
C GLU A 422 -39.74 -76.68 13.93
N SER A 423 -39.93 -75.44 13.52
CA SER A 423 -39.23 -74.84 12.39
C SER A 423 -38.23 -73.82 12.88
N ASN A 424 -36.95 -74.12 12.66
CA ASN A 424 -35.84 -73.22 13.00
C ASN A 424 -35.68 -72.15 11.92
N ARG A 425 -34.97 -71.07 12.26
CA ARG A 425 -34.62 -70.03 11.27
C ARG A 425 -33.75 -70.63 10.16
N THR A 426 -33.97 -70.21 8.91
CA THR A 426 -33.17 -70.64 7.76
C THR A 426 -31.76 -70.05 7.81
N GLU A 427 -31.62 -68.80 8.24
CA GLU A 427 -30.35 -68.09 8.29
C GLU A 427 -29.68 -68.20 9.67
N VAL A 428 -28.60 -68.98 9.74
CA VAL A 428 -27.70 -69.05 10.90
C VAL A 428 -26.79 -67.82 10.88
N GLY A 429 -27.31 -66.68 11.33
CA GLY A 429 -26.57 -65.41 11.28
C GLY A 429 -27.44 -64.16 11.23
N TRP A 430 -28.77 -64.31 11.21
CA TRP A 430 -29.71 -63.19 11.28
C TRP A 430 -29.43 -62.31 12.51
N LYS A 431 -29.16 -61.02 12.28
CA LYS A 431 -28.77 -60.04 13.30
C LYS A 431 -29.34 -58.66 12.98
N MET A 432 -29.75 -57.94 14.02
CA MET A 432 -30.00 -56.50 13.97
C MET A 432 -28.75 -55.74 14.40
N GLN A 433 -28.60 -54.50 13.94
CA GLN A 433 -27.57 -53.58 14.39
C GLN A 433 -28.20 -52.48 15.22
N VAL A 434 -27.66 -52.24 16.40
CA VAL A 434 -28.06 -51.17 17.32
C VAL A 434 -26.89 -50.23 17.51
N GLU A 435 -27.14 -48.93 17.42
CA GLU A 435 -26.18 -47.89 17.78
C GLU A 435 -26.63 -47.24 19.10
N ASP A 436 -25.69 -47.17 20.05
CA ASP A 436 -25.85 -46.46 21.30
C ASP A 436 -24.80 -45.36 21.46
N THR A 437 -25.22 -44.13 21.22
CA THR A 437 -24.42 -42.91 21.44
C THR A 437 -24.77 -42.19 22.73
N ARG A 438 -25.62 -42.75 23.59
CA ARG A 438 -26.03 -42.10 24.86
C ARG A 438 -24.82 -41.79 25.76
N PRO A 439 -24.85 -40.68 26.53
CA PRO A 439 -23.83 -40.35 27.53
C PRO A 439 -23.72 -41.42 28.62
N ASN A 440 -24.87 -41.76 29.21
CA ASN A 440 -24.95 -42.70 30.30
C ASN A 440 -25.20 -44.09 29.73
N LYS A 441 -24.13 -44.87 29.61
CA LYS A 441 -24.20 -46.25 29.16
C LYS A 441 -24.96 -47.07 30.20
N THR A 442 -26.19 -47.43 29.83
CA THR A 442 -27.13 -48.19 30.66
C THR A 442 -27.59 -49.42 29.89
N LYS A 443 -28.07 -50.42 30.62
CA LYS A 443 -28.68 -51.61 30.03
C LYS A 443 -29.86 -51.21 29.14
N TRP A 444 -30.03 -51.93 28.05
CA TRP A 444 -31.13 -51.81 27.12
C TRP A 444 -31.60 -53.20 26.71
N ARG A 445 -32.78 -53.30 26.11
CA ARG A 445 -33.31 -54.57 25.62
C ARG A 445 -34.05 -54.40 24.32
N VAL A 446 -34.14 -55.49 23.57
CA VAL A 446 -35.03 -55.59 22.41
C VAL A 446 -36.20 -56.47 22.78
N THR A 447 -37.40 -56.03 22.44
CA THR A 447 -38.62 -56.81 22.58
C THR A 447 -39.22 -57.15 21.23
N ALA A 448 -39.95 -58.26 21.16
CA ALA A 448 -40.67 -58.72 19.98
C ALA A 448 -42.16 -58.88 20.27
N GLN A 449 -43.00 -58.53 19.29
CA GLN A 449 -44.43 -58.76 19.31
C GLN A 449 -44.92 -59.13 17.92
N LEU A 450 -45.77 -60.15 17.82
CA LEU A 450 -46.36 -60.55 16.55
C LEU A 450 -47.56 -59.66 16.27
N VAL A 451 -47.41 -58.68 15.38
CA VAL A 451 -48.46 -57.68 15.09
C VAL A 451 -49.39 -58.12 13.96
N ALA A 452 -48.92 -58.98 13.06
CA ALA A 452 -49.75 -59.73 12.12
C ALA A 452 -49.48 -61.23 12.27
N PRO A 453 -50.52 -62.07 12.47
CA PRO A 453 -50.34 -63.51 12.61
C PRO A 453 -49.85 -64.11 11.30
N PHE A 454 -49.10 -65.21 11.40
CA PHE A 454 -48.72 -66.01 10.25
C PHE A 454 -49.97 -66.46 9.49
N THR A 455 -50.17 -65.90 8.29
CA THR A 455 -51.35 -66.10 7.45
C THR A 455 -50.90 -66.56 6.07
N ASN A 456 -51.57 -67.56 5.52
CA ASN A 456 -51.27 -68.07 4.19
C ASN A 456 -52.04 -67.32 3.09
N THR A 457 -51.82 -67.69 1.83
CA THR A 457 -52.47 -67.05 0.68
C THR A 457 -53.99 -67.23 0.66
N SER A 458 -54.49 -68.27 1.32
CA SER A 458 -55.92 -68.57 1.46
C SER A 458 -56.58 -67.90 2.68
N GLY A 459 -55.83 -67.15 3.49
CA GLY A 459 -56.33 -66.47 4.69
C GLY A 459 -56.35 -67.34 5.97
N ASP A 460 -55.88 -68.58 5.90
CA ASP A 460 -55.73 -69.44 7.07
C ASP A 460 -54.56 -68.99 7.95
N LYS A 461 -54.77 -69.03 9.27
CA LYS A 461 -53.80 -68.53 10.25
C LYS A 461 -53.13 -69.68 11.00
N LEU A 462 -51.86 -69.50 11.32
CA LEU A 462 -51.12 -70.32 12.29
C LEU A 462 -51.18 -69.65 13.68
N PRO A 463 -52.12 -70.05 14.55
CA PRO A 463 -52.24 -69.44 15.87
C PRO A 463 -51.05 -69.85 16.74
N ASN A 464 -50.63 -68.93 17.62
CA ASN A 464 -49.67 -69.17 18.71
C ASN A 464 -48.38 -69.91 18.30
N SER A 465 -47.91 -69.69 17.08
CA SER A 465 -46.84 -70.50 16.50
C SER A 465 -45.45 -69.90 16.68
N LEU A 466 -45.30 -68.58 16.84
CA LEU A 466 -43.99 -67.95 17.05
C LEU A 466 -43.60 -67.96 18.53
N VAL A 467 -42.50 -68.63 18.86
CA VAL A 467 -41.97 -68.65 20.22
C VAL A 467 -40.52 -68.17 20.27
N PHE A 468 -40.11 -67.64 21.41
CA PHE A 468 -38.74 -67.25 21.70
C PHE A 468 -38.09 -68.27 22.64
N ARG A 469 -36.98 -68.87 22.21
CA ARG A 469 -36.21 -69.84 23.00
C ARG A 469 -35.01 -69.20 23.68
N LYS A 470 -34.97 -69.26 25.01
CA LYS A 470 -33.79 -68.93 25.84
C LYS A 470 -33.17 -70.20 26.41
N PRO A 471 -31.84 -70.40 26.35
CA PRO A 471 -31.20 -71.55 26.98
C PRO A 471 -31.60 -71.69 28.46
N GLY A 472 -32.02 -72.88 28.87
CA GLY A 472 -32.40 -73.19 30.26
C GLY A 472 -33.75 -72.59 30.72
N GLN A 473 -34.54 -72.00 29.83
CA GLN A 473 -35.87 -71.47 30.15
C GLN A 473 -36.94 -72.09 29.26
N ALA A 474 -38.19 -72.09 29.73
CA ALA A 474 -39.33 -72.47 28.90
C ALA A 474 -39.50 -71.49 27.73
N ASP A 475 -39.91 -72.00 26.58
CA ASP A 475 -40.16 -71.17 25.39
C ASP A 475 -41.29 -70.17 25.67
N GLN A 476 -41.08 -68.91 25.27
CA GLN A 476 -42.02 -67.82 25.50
C GLN A 476 -42.79 -67.51 24.22
N LEU A 477 -44.12 -67.47 24.27
CA LEU A 477 -44.94 -67.15 23.10
C LEU A 477 -44.76 -65.67 22.70
N ILE A 478 -44.31 -65.42 21.47
CA ILE A 478 -44.36 -64.08 20.85
C ILE A 478 -45.74 -63.94 20.20
N GLY A 479 -46.71 -63.50 20.98
CA GLY A 479 -48.10 -63.31 20.56
C GLY A 479 -48.43 -61.85 20.22
N ALA A 480 -49.71 -61.60 19.92
CA ALA A 480 -50.23 -60.26 19.64
C ALA A 480 -50.48 -59.41 20.88
N THR A 481 -50.60 -60.02 22.07
CA THR A 481 -51.09 -59.34 23.28
C THR A 481 -49.97 -58.78 24.16
N LYS A 482 -48.74 -59.28 24.06
CA LYS A 482 -47.63 -58.88 24.93
C LYS A 482 -46.29 -58.87 24.19
N GLN A 483 -45.45 -57.91 24.53
CA GLN A 483 -44.05 -57.87 24.10
C GLN A 483 -43.20 -58.86 24.90
N VAL A 484 -42.32 -59.58 24.21
CA VAL A 484 -41.40 -60.57 24.78
C VAL A 484 -39.98 -60.03 24.73
N ASP A 485 -39.25 -60.08 25.84
CA ASP A 485 -37.83 -59.67 25.89
C ASP A 485 -36.95 -60.70 25.17
N VAL A 486 -36.43 -60.31 24.01
CA VAL A 486 -35.67 -61.21 23.11
C VAL A 486 -34.16 -60.99 23.18
N TYR A 487 -33.69 -59.86 23.70
CA TYR A 487 -32.27 -59.60 23.83
C TYR A 487 -32.00 -58.57 24.92
N ASP A 488 -30.95 -58.81 25.70
CA ASP A 488 -30.46 -57.90 26.73
C ASP A 488 -29.08 -57.38 26.31
N GLY A 489 -28.99 -56.07 26.12
CA GLY A 489 -27.76 -55.37 25.76
C GLY A 489 -27.20 -54.60 26.94
N THR A 490 -25.89 -54.67 27.12
CA THR A 490 -25.17 -53.83 28.08
C THR A 490 -24.18 -52.97 27.33
N SER A 491 -24.38 -51.66 27.37
CA SER A 491 -23.50 -50.75 26.67
C SER A 491 -22.18 -50.56 27.41
N SER A 492 -21.08 -50.56 26.68
CA SER A 492 -19.75 -50.23 27.18
C SER A 492 -19.32 -48.84 26.70
N GLN A 493 -18.39 -48.23 27.43
CA GLN A 493 -17.98 -46.84 27.20
C GLN A 493 -17.31 -46.62 25.83
N ASN A 494 -16.67 -47.65 25.28
CA ASN A 494 -15.89 -47.57 24.03
C ASN A 494 -16.54 -48.32 22.85
N GLN A 495 -17.77 -48.83 23.00
CA GLN A 495 -18.51 -49.51 21.94
C GLN A 495 -19.79 -48.76 21.61
N ARG A 496 -19.94 -48.40 20.33
CA ARG A 496 -21.13 -47.71 19.82
C ARG A 496 -22.09 -48.65 19.12
N ASN A 497 -21.57 -49.63 18.39
CA ASN A 497 -22.36 -50.54 17.58
C ASN A 497 -22.45 -51.91 18.24
N TYR A 498 -23.66 -52.45 18.28
CA TYR A 498 -24.00 -53.73 18.90
C TYR A 498 -24.73 -54.60 17.90
N GLU A 499 -24.36 -55.87 17.83
CA GLU A 499 -25.08 -56.87 17.05
C GLU A 499 -26.07 -57.61 17.96
N VAL A 500 -27.34 -57.57 17.58
CA VAL A 500 -28.42 -58.28 18.25
C VAL A 500 -28.79 -59.50 17.42
N GLY A 501 -28.40 -60.68 17.87
CA GLY A 501 -28.76 -61.93 17.21
C GLY A 501 -28.62 -63.11 18.15
N TRP A 502 -28.98 -64.29 17.63
CA TRP A 502 -29.06 -65.52 18.42
C TRP A 502 -28.40 -66.69 17.70
N SER A 503 -27.92 -67.66 18.47
CA SER A 503 -27.37 -68.92 17.94
C SER A 503 -28.45 -69.73 17.20
N SER A 504 -28.06 -70.74 16.43
CA SER A 504 -29.01 -71.66 15.78
C SER A 504 -29.94 -72.40 16.76
N LYS A 505 -29.59 -72.48 18.05
CA LYS A 505 -30.35 -73.19 19.09
C LYS A 505 -31.16 -72.26 20.01
N SER A 506 -31.06 -70.95 19.84
CA SER A 506 -31.76 -69.94 20.66
C SER A 506 -32.43 -68.90 19.76
N GLY A 507 -33.34 -68.08 20.28
CA GLY A 507 -34.02 -67.05 19.51
C GLY A 507 -35.43 -67.42 19.00
N PRO A 508 -36.00 -66.65 18.05
CA PRO A 508 -37.32 -66.90 17.48
C PRO A 508 -37.38 -68.20 16.66
N LEU A 509 -38.38 -69.04 16.87
CA LEU A 509 -38.65 -70.25 16.07
C LEU A 509 -40.16 -70.50 16.00
N LEU A 510 -40.61 -71.32 15.05
CA LEU A 510 -42.02 -71.70 14.96
C LEU A 510 -42.29 -73.05 15.63
N LYS A 511 -43.25 -73.11 16.54
CA LYS A 511 -43.86 -74.34 17.06
C LYS A 511 -45.24 -74.52 16.44
N ILE A 512 -45.36 -75.52 15.58
CA ILE A 512 -46.58 -75.77 14.82
C ILE A 512 -47.40 -76.85 15.53
N THR A 513 -48.61 -76.48 15.97
CA THR A 513 -49.54 -77.42 16.61
C THR A 513 -50.17 -78.35 15.56
N PRO A 514 -50.34 -79.66 15.85
CA PRO A 514 -51.01 -80.61 14.97
C PRO A 514 -52.37 -80.11 14.48
N GLY A 515 -52.65 -80.31 13.20
CA GLY A 515 -53.95 -79.98 12.60
C GLY A 515 -54.24 -78.48 12.40
N LYS A 516 -53.27 -77.58 12.67
CA LYS A 516 -53.42 -76.13 12.43
C LYS A 516 -52.81 -75.64 11.13
N ALA A 517 -51.76 -76.31 10.62
CA ALA A 517 -51.13 -75.94 9.37
C ALA A 517 -51.75 -76.65 8.16
N LYS A 518 -52.00 -75.89 7.09
CA LYS A 518 -52.29 -76.38 5.73
C LYS A 518 -51.07 -76.19 4.82
N ALA A 519 -51.00 -76.93 3.72
CA ALA A 519 -49.89 -76.89 2.78
C ALA A 519 -49.91 -75.59 1.97
N ASP A 520 -49.19 -74.57 2.46
CA ASP A 520 -49.04 -73.27 1.83
C ASP A 520 -47.88 -72.50 2.49
N SER A 521 -47.50 -71.35 1.93
CA SER A 521 -46.56 -70.38 2.52
C SER A 521 -47.30 -69.47 3.50
N TYR A 522 -46.71 -69.18 4.66
CA TYR A 522 -47.29 -68.29 5.67
C TYR A 522 -46.35 -67.11 5.93
N THR A 523 -46.92 -65.91 6.01
CA THR A 523 -46.19 -64.69 6.35
C THR A 523 -46.84 -64.03 7.57
N GLY A 524 -46.02 -63.51 8.48
CA GLY A 524 -46.45 -62.72 9.62
C GLY A 524 -45.54 -61.52 9.82
N GLU A 525 -45.96 -60.56 10.65
CA GLU A 525 -45.19 -59.35 10.92
C GLU A 525 -44.77 -59.28 12.39
N ILE A 526 -43.48 -59.11 12.62
CA ILE A 526 -42.90 -58.93 13.95
C ILE A 526 -42.54 -57.46 14.13
N ARG A 527 -43.06 -56.84 15.19
CA ARG A 527 -42.60 -55.54 15.66
C ARG A 527 -41.48 -55.73 16.66
N TRP A 528 -40.31 -55.16 16.35
CA TRP A 528 -39.19 -55.04 17.27
C TRP A 528 -39.25 -53.68 17.97
N THR A 529 -39.11 -53.66 19.30
CA THR A 529 -39.01 -52.41 20.06
C THR A 529 -37.68 -52.37 20.80
N LEU A 530 -36.91 -51.30 20.61
CA LEU A 530 -35.70 -51.04 21.37
C LEU A 530 -36.05 -50.23 22.61
N VAL A 531 -35.78 -50.78 23.79
CA VAL A 531 -36.20 -50.22 25.07
C VAL A 531 -34.98 -49.78 25.87
N ASN A 532 -35.00 -48.51 26.30
CA ASN A 532 -34.00 -47.90 27.17
C ASN A 532 -34.32 -48.19 28.65
N ALA A 533 -34.26 -49.45 29.05
CA ALA A 533 -34.39 -49.91 30.44
C ALA A 533 -33.84 -51.33 30.61
N PRO A 534 -33.32 -51.70 31.80
CA PRO A 534 -33.09 -53.10 32.13
C PRO A 534 -34.40 -53.89 32.25
N VAL A 535 -34.30 -55.22 32.14
CA VAL A 535 -35.34 -56.18 32.54
C VAL A 535 -35.39 -56.30 34.06
#